data_AF-A0A0B7J465-F1
#
_entry.id   AF-A0A0B7J465-F1
#
_cell.length_a   1.000
_cell.length_b   1.000
_cell.length_c   1.000
_cell.angle_alpha   90.00
_cell.angle_beta   90.00
_cell.angle_gamma   90.00
#
_symmetry.space_group_name_H-M   'P 1'
#
loop_
_entity.id
_entity.type
_entity.pdbx_description
1 polymer ?
#
loop_
_entity_poly.entity_id
_entity_poly.type
_entity_poly.pdbx_seq_one_letter_code
_entity_poly.pdbx_strand_id
1 'polypeptide(L)'
;MEMQVGRSREFTEFLAKLLRDECAFKSEEYSAESLYRKITRVTPDFIRVDADEVTYPMHVILRFEIEEMLIKGDLNLDELPSFWDSKMQEYLGVKPVSFSNGRLQDIHWSHGNFGYFPAYTNGAIIASMMMIY
;
A
#
# COMPACT_ATOMS: atom_id res chain seq x y z
N MET A 1 1.42 6.38 13.03
CA MET A 1 0.80 7.72 12.94
C MET A 1 -0.01 7.89 11.66
N GLU A 2 0.58 7.76 10.48
CA GLU A 2 -0.11 8.04 9.19
C GLU A 2 -1.47 7.33 9.06
N MET A 3 -1.52 6.00 9.19
CA MET A 3 -2.79 5.26 9.08
C MET A 3 -3.64 5.41 10.34
N GLN A 4 -3.07 5.05 11.49
CA GLN A 4 -3.81 4.93 12.74
C GLN A 4 -4.38 6.26 13.29
N VAL A 5 -3.69 7.38 13.05
CA VAL A 5 -4.15 8.72 13.45
C VAL A 5 -4.57 9.53 12.23
N GLY A 6 -3.72 9.63 11.22
CA GLY A 6 -3.95 10.48 10.05
C GLY A 6 -5.15 10.08 9.18
N ARG A 7 -5.69 8.86 9.35
CA ARG A 7 -6.92 8.42 8.69
C ARG A 7 -8.09 8.19 9.64
N SER A 8 -7.98 8.61 10.90
CA SER A 8 -9.06 8.48 11.88
C SER A 8 -10.16 9.53 11.65
N ARG A 9 -11.36 9.26 12.19
CA ARG A 9 -12.48 10.22 12.11
C ARG A 9 -12.14 11.52 12.83
N GLU A 10 -11.54 11.41 14.02
CA GLU A 10 -11.12 12.55 14.85
C GLU A 10 -10.13 13.44 14.10
N PHE A 11 -9.17 12.84 13.39
CA PHE A 11 -8.23 13.61 12.57
C PHE A 11 -8.94 14.29 11.40
N THR A 12 -9.90 13.64 10.75
CA THR A 12 -10.65 14.27 9.64
C THR A 12 -11.57 15.39 10.10
N GLU A 13 -12.11 15.32 11.33
CA GLU A 13 -12.86 16.42 11.95
C GLU A 13 -11.96 17.62 12.22
N PHE A 14 -10.78 17.36 12.81
CA PHE A 14 -9.75 18.38 13.01
C PHE A 14 -9.32 19.02 11.68
N LEU A 15 -9.01 18.19 10.67
CA LEU A 15 -8.57 18.65 9.35
C LEU A 15 -9.66 19.47 8.66
N ALA A 16 -10.91 19.01 8.67
CA ALA A 16 -12.02 19.75 8.08
C ALA A 16 -12.20 21.13 8.75
N LYS A 17 -12.03 21.21 10.08
CA LYS A 17 -12.05 22.48 10.79
C LYS A 17 -10.90 23.39 10.35
N LEU A 18 -9.68 22.87 10.29
CA LEU A 18 -8.50 23.61 9.85
C LEU A 18 -8.67 24.17 8.43
N LEU A 19 -9.13 23.33 7.49
CA LEU A 19 -9.35 23.71 6.09
C LEU A 19 -10.42 24.81 5.95
N ARG A 20 -11.48 24.77 6.77
CA ARG A 20 -12.51 25.82 6.77
C ARG A 20 -12.00 27.15 7.32
N ASP A 21 -11.27 27.10 8.43
CA ASP A 21 -10.87 28.29 9.20
C ASP A 21 -9.67 28.99 8.56
N GLU A 22 -8.67 28.23 8.09
CA GLU A 22 -7.39 28.77 7.60
C GLU A 22 -7.29 28.82 6.07
N CYS A 23 -7.99 27.93 5.36
CA CYS A 23 -7.91 27.83 3.90
C CYS A 23 -9.20 28.25 3.18
N ALA A 24 -10.24 28.64 3.93
CA ALA A 24 -11.56 28.99 3.40
C ALA A 24 -12.23 27.89 2.53
N PHE A 25 -11.85 26.62 2.71
CA PHE A 25 -12.43 25.48 2.01
C PHE A 25 -13.72 25.04 2.70
N LYS A 26 -14.85 25.57 2.21
CA LYS A 26 -16.17 25.44 2.87
C LYS A 26 -17.18 24.56 2.12
N SER A 27 -16.82 24.02 0.96
CA SER A 27 -17.73 23.13 0.21
C SER A 27 -17.88 21.78 0.93
N GLU A 28 -18.96 21.06 0.61
CA GLU A 28 -19.24 19.72 1.15
C GLU A 28 -18.12 18.71 0.85
N GLU A 29 -17.33 18.96 -0.20
CA GLU A 29 -16.16 18.15 -0.55
C GLU A 29 -15.10 18.12 0.57
N TYR A 30 -15.04 19.17 1.40
CA TYR A 30 -14.12 19.30 2.53
C TYR A 30 -14.80 19.07 3.88
N SER A 31 -16.01 18.50 3.90
CA SER A 31 -16.63 18.04 5.14
C SER A 31 -15.83 16.88 5.73
N ALA A 32 -15.88 16.71 7.05
CA ALA A 32 -15.12 15.66 7.74
C ALA A 32 -15.43 14.26 7.18
N GLU A 33 -16.71 13.98 6.93
CA GLU A 33 -17.16 12.71 6.36
C GLU A 33 -16.68 12.53 4.91
N SER A 34 -16.72 13.57 4.07
CA SER A 34 -16.18 13.51 2.71
C SER A 34 -14.67 13.24 2.70
N LEU A 35 -13.92 13.91 3.57
CA LEU A 35 -12.48 13.69 3.72
C LEU A 35 -12.18 12.28 4.20
N TYR A 36 -12.89 11.81 5.24
CA TYR A 36 -12.77 10.45 5.75
C TYR A 36 -12.98 9.41 4.65
N ARG A 37 -14.09 9.50 3.91
CA ARG A 37 -14.37 8.57 2.79
C ARG A 37 -13.30 8.59 1.71
N LYS A 38 -12.74 9.76 1.41
CA LYS A 38 -11.68 9.90 0.41
C LYS A 38 -10.39 9.22 0.87
N ILE A 39 -9.96 9.48 2.10
CA ILE A 39 -8.68 8.96 2.61
C ILE A 39 -8.76 7.48 3.02
N THR A 40 -9.94 6.94 3.31
CA THR A 40 -10.12 5.50 3.61
C THR A 40 -10.61 4.70 2.41
N ARG A 41 -10.55 5.26 1.20
CA ARG A 41 -10.98 4.55 0.00
C ARG A 41 -10.05 3.38 -0.30
N VAL A 42 -10.63 2.20 -0.50
CA VAL A 42 -9.94 0.98 -0.91
C VAL A 42 -10.10 0.80 -2.40
N THR A 43 -9.02 0.62 -3.14
CA THR A 43 -9.06 0.39 -4.60
C THR A 43 -7.80 -0.38 -5.00
N PRO A 44 -7.94 -1.62 -5.50
CA PRO A 44 -6.80 -2.37 -6.02
C PRO A 44 -6.12 -1.62 -7.18
N ASP A 45 -4.79 -1.56 -7.15
CA ASP A 45 -3.98 -0.94 -8.18
C ASP A 45 -2.61 -1.65 -8.30
N PHE A 46 -1.72 -1.16 -9.16
CA PHE A 46 -0.43 -1.76 -9.46
C PHE A 46 0.68 -1.33 -8.49
N ILE A 47 0.63 -0.09 -8.01
CA ILE A 47 1.76 0.58 -7.35
C ILE A 47 1.69 0.43 -5.84
N ARG A 48 2.65 -0.32 -5.26
CA ARG A 48 2.70 -0.62 -3.83
C ARG A 48 2.76 0.62 -2.95
N VAL A 49 3.55 1.62 -3.32
CA VAL A 49 3.76 2.82 -2.48
C VAL A 49 2.51 3.71 -2.39
N ASP A 50 1.58 3.56 -3.35
CA ASP A 50 0.33 4.32 -3.41
C ASP A 50 -0.87 3.48 -2.93
N ALA A 51 -0.66 2.21 -2.61
CA ALA A 51 -1.73 1.28 -2.22
C ALA A 51 -2.39 1.69 -0.90
N ASP A 52 -3.69 1.40 -0.80
CA ASP A 52 -4.46 1.63 0.42
C ASP A 52 -4.12 0.63 1.54
N GLU A 53 -4.56 0.92 2.76
CA GLU A 53 -4.24 0.12 3.95
C GLU A 53 -4.68 -1.35 3.85
N VAL A 54 -5.73 -1.65 3.07
CA VAL A 54 -6.28 -3.01 2.91
C VAL A 54 -5.54 -3.78 1.83
N THR A 55 -5.20 -3.14 0.71
CA THR A 55 -4.54 -3.79 -0.43
C THR A 55 -3.02 -3.85 -0.29
N TYR A 56 -2.40 -2.91 0.44
CA TYR A 56 -0.96 -2.81 0.62
C TYR A 56 -0.28 -4.13 1.07
N PRO A 57 -0.80 -4.88 2.06
CA PRO A 57 -0.17 -6.13 2.49
C PRO A 57 -0.03 -7.18 1.37
N MET A 58 -0.96 -7.22 0.41
CA MET A 58 -0.89 -8.15 -0.71
C MET A 58 0.30 -7.86 -1.65
N HIS A 59 0.63 -6.57 -1.85
CA HIS A 59 1.82 -6.20 -2.60
C HIS A 59 3.11 -6.67 -1.90
N VAL A 60 3.15 -6.61 -0.57
CA VAL A 60 4.28 -7.10 0.23
C VAL A 60 4.39 -8.61 0.18
N ILE A 61 3.27 -9.33 0.35
CA ILE A 61 3.23 -10.81 0.30
C ILE A 61 3.75 -11.31 -1.04
N LEU A 62 3.31 -10.72 -2.16
CA LEU A 62 3.82 -11.09 -3.49
C LEU A 62 5.35 -11.02 -3.56
N ARG A 63 5.95 -9.93 -3.09
CA ARG A 63 7.40 -9.75 -3.13
C ARG A 63 8.12 -10.72 -2.21
N PHE A 64 7.58 -10.96 -1.03
CA PHE A 64 8.11 -11.95 -0.10
C PHE A 64 8.12 -13.36 -0.69
N GLU A 65 7.01 -13.79 -1.31
CA GLU A 65 6.92 -15.10 -1.96
C GLU A 65 7.92 -15.23 -3.11
N ILE A 66 8.05 -14.19 -3.94
CA ILE A 66 9.05 -14.15 -5.01
C ILE A 66 10.47 -14.28 -4.43
N GLU A 67 10.81 -13.50 -3.41
CA GLU A 67 12.12 -13.56 -2.76
C GLU A 67 12.40 -14.95 -2.19
N GLU A 68 11.42 -15.55 -1.52
CA GLU A 68 11.54 -16.90 -0.96
C GLU A 68 11.81 -17.94 -2.06
N MET A 69 11.05 -17.91 -3.15
CA MET A 69 11.20 -18.85 -4.26
C MET A 69 12.53 -18.65 -5.01
N LEU A 70 12.96 -17.40 -5.24
CA LEU A 70 14.25 -17.12 -5.88
C LEU A 70 15.42 -17.64 -5.03
N ILE A 71 15.35 -17.47 -3.70
CA ILE A 71 16.40 -17.94 -2.78
C ILE A 71 16.43 -19.47 -2.70
N LYS A 72 15.27 -20.13 -2.71
CA LYS A 72 15.17 -21.60 -2.74
C LYS A 72 15.58 -22.22 -4.08
N GLY A 73 15.56 -21.43 -5.15
CA GLY A 73 15.76 -21.92 -6.52
C GLY A 73 14.49 -22.50 -7.15
N ASP A 74 13.32 -22.21 -6.57
CA ASP A 74 12.00 -22.68 -7.03
C ASP A 74 11.39 -21.79 -8.13
N LEU A 75 12.01 -20.63 -8.41
CA LEU A 75 11.61 -19.70 -9.47
C LEU A 75 12.83 -19.28 -10.29
N ASN A 76 12.79 -19.42 -11.61
CA ASN A 76 13.81 -18.84 -12.48
C ASN A 76 13.50 -17.36 -12.78
N LEU A 77 14.54 -16.54 -12.97
CA LEU A 77 14.36 -15.11 -13.26
C LEU A 77 13.54 -14.84 -14.54
N ASP A 78 13.64 -15.72 -15.54
CA ASP A 78 12.87 -15.61 -16.78
C ASP A 78 11.36 -15.84 -16.57
N GLU A 79 10.97 -16.51 -15.47
CA GLU A 79 9.59 -16.78 -15.09
C GLU A 79 8.99 -15.68 -14.20
N LEU A 80 9.82 -14.80 -13.63
CA LEU A 80 9.39 -13.70 -12.78
C LEU A 80 8.28 -12.83 -13.40
N PRO A 81 8.32 -12.45 -14.70
CA PRO A 81 7.27 -11.65 -15.31
C PRO A 81 5.89 -12.33 -15.27
N SER A 82 5.81 -13.61 -15.64
CA SER A 82 4.54 -14.34 -15.67
C SER A 82 4.03 -14.69 -14.27
N PHE A 83 4.94 -14.97 -13.34
CA PHE A 83 4.62 -15.18 -11.93
C PHE A 83 4.03 -13.91 -11.30
N TRP A 84 4.68 -12.77 -11.50
CA TRP A 84 4.21 -11.47 -11.02
C TRP A 84 2.80 -11.17 -11.55
N ASP A 85 2.59 -11.28 -12.86
CA ASP A 85 1.30 -10.98 -13.48
C ASP A 85 0.18 -11.89 -12.95
N SER A 86 0.47 -13.19 -12.81
CA SER A 86 -0.49 -14.17 -12.28
C SER A 86 -0.87 -13.84 -10.84
N LYS A 87 0.11 -13.53 -9.99
CA LYS A 87 -0.15 -13.22 -8.57
C LYS A 87 -0.80 -11.87 -8.36
N MET A 88 -0.46 -10.84 -9.13
CA MET A 88 -1.19 -9.57 -9.09
C MET A 88 -2.66 -9.76 -9.46
N GLN A 89 -2.95 -10.61 -10.46
CA GLN A 89 -4.32 -10.93 -10.84
C GLN A 89 -5.03 -11.76 -9.76
N GLU A 90 -4.35 -12.71 -9.13
CA GLU A 90 -4.88 -13.55 -8.05
C GLU A 90 -5.21 -12.73 -6.79
N TYR A 91 -4.28 -11.87 -6.36
CA TYR A 91 -4.39 -11.16 -5.07
C TYR A 91 -5.19 -9.87 -5.17
N LEU A 92 -5.04 -9.13 -6.27
CA LEU A 92 -5.56 -7.77 -6.41
C LEU A 92 -6.56 -7.63 -7.57
N GLY A 93 -6.73 -8.67 -8.39
CA GLY A 93 -7.63 -8.62 -9.55
C GLY A 93 -7.11 -7.75 -10.70
N VAL A 94 -5.84 -7.33 -10.66
CA VAL A 94 -5.24 -6.41 -11.64
C VAL A 94 -4.01 -7.03 -12.30
N LYS A 95 -3.78 -6.70 -13.57
CA LYS A 95 -2.59 -7.14 -14.32
C LYS A 95 -1.80 -5.94 -14.84
N PRO A 96 -0.53 -5.75 -14.46
CA PRO A 96 0.28 -4.62 -14.92
C PRO A 96 0.40 -4.57 -16.44
N VAL A 97 0.30 -3.35 -17.00
CA VAL A 97 0.39 -3.11 -18.46
C VAL A 97 1.81 -2.77 -18.93
N SER A 98 2.74 -2.56 -18.00
CA SER A 98 4.13 -2.21 -18.27
C SER A 98 5.06 -2.75 -17.18
N PHE A 99 6.36 -2.78 -17.46
CA PHE A 99 7.34 -3.23 -16.46
C PHE A 99 7.50 -2.23 -15.32
N SER A 100 7.38 -0.93 -15.61
CA SER A 100 7.41 0.14 -14.61
C SER A 100 6.25 0.05 -13.61
N ASN A 101 5.09 -0.46 -14.05
CA ASN A 101 3.94 -0.69 -13.18
C ASN A 101 3.94 -2.11 -12.60
N GLY A 102 4.83 -2.98 -13.08
CA GLY A 102 4.97 -4.36 -12.61
C GLY A 102 6.23 -4.52 -11.76
N ARG A 103 6.98 -5.58 -12.06
CA ARG A 103 8.19 -6.01 -11.33
C ARG A 103 9.34 -5.01 -11.23
N LEU A 104 9.36 -3.94 -12.04
CA LEU A 104 10.40 -2.89 -11.97
C LEU A 104 9.93 -1.63 -11.23
N GLN A 105 8.77 -1.67 -10.57
CA GLN A 105 8.24 -0.51 -9.83
C GLN A 105 9.06 -0.16 -8.57
N ASP A 106 9.80 -1.12 -8.01
CA ASP A 106 10.54 -0.98 -6.77
C ASP A 106 12.06 -1.11 -6.98
N ILE A 107 12.82 -0.31 -6.25
CA ILE A 107 14.29 -0.25 -6.31
C ILE A 107 14.99 -1.30 -5.44
N HIS A 108 14.26 -2.04 -4.61
CA HIS A 108 14.83 -2.87 -3.55
C HIS A 108 15.74 -3.95 -4.11
N TRP A 109 15.28 -4.71 -5.11
CA TRP A 109 16.05 -5.80 -5.71
C TRP A 109 17.29 -5.29 -6.45
N SER A 110 17.22 -4.14 -7.13
CA SER A 110 18.39 -3.55 -7.80
C SER A 110 19.44 -3.05 -6.80
N HIS A 111 19.04 -2.73 -5.57
CA HIS A 111 19.94 -2.40 -4.46
C HIS A 111 20.36 -3.63 -3.63
N GLY A 112 19.91 -4.84 -3.98
CA GLY A 112 20.24 -6.07 -3.25
C GLY A 112 19.50 -6.24 -1.92
N ASN A 113 18.43 -5.49 -1.67
CA ASN A 113 17.66 -5.51 -0.43
C ASN A 113 16.63 -6.67 -0.40
N PHE A 114 17.11 -7.91 -0.43
CA PHE A 114 16.28 -9.11 -0.28
C PHE A 114 15.88 -9.34 1.18
N GLY A 115 14.65 -9.81 1.43
CA GLY A 115 14.09 -10.00 2.76
C GLY A 115 13.63 -8.70 3.43
N TYR A 116 13.64 -7.59 2.70
CA TYR A 116 13.30 -6.26 3.24
C TYR A 116 11.79 -6.02 3.28
N PHE A 117 11.05 -6.46 2.26
CA PHE A 117 9.62 -6.15 2.13
C PHE A 117 8.75 -6.56 3.34
N PRO A 118 8.95 -7.73 3.99
CA PRO A 118 8.18 -8.12 5.16
C PRO A 118 8.18 -7.08 6.30
N ALA A 119 9.24 -6.26 6.40
CA ALA A 119 9.33 -5.21 7.40
C ALA A 119 8.20 -4.17 7.28
N TYR A 120 7.70 -3.90 6.08
CA TYR A 120 6.61 -2.94 5.88
C TYR A 120 5.30 -3.40 6.50
N THR A 121 4.85 -4.63 6.18
CA THR A 121 3.61 -5.18 6.75
C THR A 121 3.75 -5.42 8.26
N ASN A 122 4.91 -5.89 8.73
CA ASN A 122 5.17 -6.00 10.16
C ASN A 122 5.07 -4.64 10.87
N GLY A 123 5.59 -3.58 10.26
CA GLY A 123 5.45 -2.22 10.79
C GLY A 123 3.99 -1.77 10.90
N ALA A 124 3.15 -2.09 9.90
CA ALA A 124 1.71 -1.79 9.95
C ALA A 124 1.00 -2.56 11.06
N ILE A 125 1.29 -3.86 11.23
CA ILE A 125 0.72 -4.68 12.31
C ILE A 125 1.15 -4.14 13.68
N ILE A 126 2.44 -3.90 13.89
CA ILE A 126 2.96 -3.36 15.15
C ILE A 126 2.32 -1.99 15.45
N ALA A 127 2.16 -1.13 14.44
CA ALA A 127 1.50 0.16 14.60
C ALA A 127 0.05 0.00 15.10
N SER A 128 -0.71 -0.98 14.60
CA SER A 128 -2.06 -1.25 15.12
C SER A 128 -2.04 -1.74 16.57
N MET A 129 -1.09 -2.62 16.93
CA MET A 129 -0.97 -3.17 18.29
C MET A 129 -0.65 -2.09 19.32
N MET A 130 0.19 -1.12 18.97
CA MET A 130 0.57 -0.03 19.87
C MET A 130 -0.56 0.96 20.15
N MET A 131 -1.58 1.04 19.28
CA MET A 131 -2.69 2.00 19.40
C MET A 131 -3.91 1.43 20.15
N ILE A 132 -3.84 0.16 20.56
CA ILE A 132 -4.88 -0.52 21.36
C ILE A 132 -4.66 -0.30 22.88
N TYR A 133 -3.52 0.27 23.28
CA TYR A 133 -3.19 0.66 24.65
C TYR A 133 -3.28 2.17 24.85
#